data_AF-A0A935KTG1-F1
#
_entry.id   AF-A0A935KTG1-F1
#
_cell.length_a   1.000
_cell.length_b   1.000
_cell.length_c   1.000
_cell.angle_alpha   90.00
_cell.angle_beta   90.00
_cell.angle_gamma   90.00
#
_symmetry.space_group_name_H-M   'P 1'
#
loop_
_entity.id
_entity.type
_entity.pdbx_description
1 polymer ?
#
loop_
_entity_poly.entity_id
_entity_poly.type
_entity_poly.pdbx_seq_one_letter_code
_entity_poly.pdbx_strand_id
1 'polypeptide(L)'
;MKHTPHTRAVRFLSGLFYFFSVFMLIALLMPAHLHSQWIPQSIPVNEPVIGLDFADQNTGWAITENTSLTDTAYILNTTNGGSNWNKQFQGNFALYSLNVINNQLAYAGGSDGDAIIQNHQRRIKLDKSEYTSYQWS
;
A
#
# COMPACT_ATOMS: atom_id res chain seq x y z
N MET A 1 8.25 71.41 -2.72
CA MET A 1 7.36 70.46 -3.43
C MET A 1 6.89 69.42 -2.43
N LYS A 2 5.66 69.53 -1.91
CA LYS A 2 5.09 68.58 -0.94
C LYS A 2 4.52 67.38 -1.69
N HIS A 3 5.11 66.19 -1.52
CA HIS A 3 4.47 64.95 -1.97
C HIS A 3 3.18 64.75 -1.18
N THR A 4 2.04 64.72 -1.87
CA THR A 4 0.73 64.51 -1.25
C THR A 4 0.58 63.02 -0.84
N PRO A 5 0.16 62.74 0.41
CA PRO A 5 0.13 61.38 0.99
C PRO A 5 -0.74 60.39 0.21
N HIS A 6 -1.72 60.88 -0.57
CA HIS A 6 -2.60 60.08 -1.41
C HIS A 6 -1.86 59.19 -2.42
N THR A 7 -0.70 59.63 -2.92
CA THR A 7 0.08 58.84 -3.91
C THR A 7 0.79 57.63 -3.32
N ARG A 8 1.07 57.61 -2.00
CA ARG A 8 1.73 56.47 -1.34
C ARG A 8 0.76 55.34 -1.04
N ALA A 9 -0.43 55.67 -0.55
CA ALA A 9 -1.48 54.70 -0.26
C ALA A 9 -1.97 53.98 -1.52
N VAL A 10 -2.16 54.72 -2.63
CA VAL A 10 -2.60 54.14 -3.91
C VAL A 10 -1.56 53.16 -4.48
N ARG A 11 -0.26 53.49 -4.42
CA ARG A 11 0.82 52.60 -4.88
C ARG A 11 0.95 51.33 -4.03
N PHE A 12 0.69 51.45 -2.73
CA PHE A 12 0.66 50.31 -1.83
C PHE A 12 -0.52 49.38 -2.14
N LEU A 13 -1.73 49.93 -2.28
CA LEU A 13 -2.94 49.17 -2.59
C LEU A 13 -2.89 48.52 -3.97
N SER A 14 -2.31 49.18 -4.97
CA SER A 14 -2.10 48.58 -6.29
C SER A 14 -1.12 47.41 -6.20
N GLY A 15 -0.03 47.55 -5.46
CA GLY A 15 0.92 46.45 -5.24
C GLY A 15 0.29 45.27 -4.52
N LEU A 16 -0.55 45.54 -3.52
CA LEU A 16 -1.29 44.53 -2.78
C LEU A 16 -2.28 43.79 -3.68
N PHE A 17 -3.00 44.50 -4.54
CA PHE A 17 -3.91 43.92 -5.52
C PHE A 17 -3.18 43.04 -6.54
N TYR A 18 -2.06 43.51 -7.10
CA TYR A 18 -1.24 42.71 -8.01
C TYR A 18 -0.70 41.45 -7.33
N PHE A 19 -0.21 41.56 -6.10
CA PHE A 19 0.26 40.42 -5.32
C PHE A 19 -0.84 39.37 -5.11
N PHE A 20 -2.04 39.81 -4.69
CA PHE A 20 -3.19 38.92 -4.51
C PHE A 20 -3.66 38.28 -5.83
N SER A 21 -3.62 39.05 -6.91
CA SER A 21 -4.01 38.58 -8.25
C SER A 21 -3.07 37.49 -8.76
N VAL A 22 -1.76 37.67 -8.59
CA VAL A 22 -0.74 36.68 -8.96
C VAL A 22 -0.84 35.44 -8.08
N PHE A 23 -1.04 35.61 -6.77
CA PHE A 23 -1.27 34.49 -5.84
C PHE A 23 -2.50 33.67 -6.23
N MET A 24 -3.62 34.32 -6.53
CA MET A 24 -4.86 33.66 -6.95
C MET A 24 -4.70 32.97 -8.32
N LEU A 25 -3.95 33.56 -9.25
CA LEU A 25 -3.64 32.94 -10.54
C LEU A 25 -2.78 31.67 -10.36
N ILE A 26 -1.78 31.70 -9.48
CA ILE A 26 -0.96 30.52 -9.15
C ILE A 26 -1.82 29.42 -8.50
N ALA A 27 -2.70 29.79 -7.57
CA ALA A 27 -3.61 28.84 -6.92
C ALA A 27 -4.61 28.20 -7.91
N LEU A 28 -5.03 28.92 -8.95
CA LEU A 28 -5.89 28.42 -10.02
C LEU A 28 -5.17 27.49 -11.02
N LEU A 29 -3.83 27.59 -11.09
CA LEU A 29 -2.99 26.76 -11.95
C LEU A 29 -2.51 25.47 -11.25
N MET A 30 -2.78 25.31 -9.95
CA MET A 30 -2.52 24.07 -9.21
C MET A 30 -3.70 23.11 -9.39
N PRO A 31 -3.53 21.92 -10.01
CA PRO A 31 -4.59 20.93 -10.09
C PRO A 31 -4.94 20.46 -8.66
N ALA A 32 -6.12 20.81 -8.17
CA ALA A 32 -6.70 20.15 -7.02
C ALA A 32 -7.27 18.81 -7.52
N HIS A 33 -6.53 17.72 -7.34
CA HIS A 33 -7.04 16.38 -7.62
C HIS A 33 -8.13 16.02 -6.60
N LEU A 34 -9.35 16.49 -6.85
CA LEU A 34 -10.55 16.14 -6.06
C LEU A 34 -11.22 14.86 -6.57
N HIS A 35 -10.55 14.14 -7.46
CA HIS A 35 -11.02 12.87 -8.03
C HIS A 35 -10.11 11.74 -7.58
N SER A 36 -10.66 10.52 -7.51
CA SER A 36 -9.86 9.32 -7.29
C SER A 36 -8.78 9.22 -8.37
N GLN A 37 -7.56 8.88 -7.96
CA GLN A 37 -6.41 8.71 -8.85
C GLN A 37 -5.65 7.44 -8.49
N TRP A 38 -5.19 6.73 -9.52
CA TRP A 38 -4.31 5.57 -9.34
C TRP A 38 -2.88 6.06 -9.12
N ILE A 39 -2.36 5.83 -7.91
CA ILE A 39 -0.97 6.12 -7.56
C ILE A 39 -0.23 4.78 -7.47
N PRO A 40 0.80 4.54 -8.28
CA PRO A 40 1.60 3.33 -8.20
C PRO A 40 2.17 3.14 -6.79
N GLN A 41 1.91 1.98 -6.19
CA GLN A 41 2.53 1.57 -4.93
C GLN A 41 3.59 0.51 -5.23
N SER A 42 4.74 0.61 -4.57
CA SER A 42 5.78 -0.40 -4.65
C SER A 42 5.68 -1.39 -3.48
N ILE A 43 6.17 -2.60 -3.73
CA ILE A 43 6.36 -3.64 -2.72
C ILE A 43 7.86 -3.91 -2.58
N PRO A 44 8.34 -4.46 -1.44
CA PRO A 44 9.78 -4.65 -1.18
C PRO A 44 10.37 -5.89 -1.89
N VAL A 45 9.74 -6.34 -2.99
CA VAL A 45 10.03 -7.57 -3.74
C VAL A 45 9.76 -7.32 -5.22
N ASN A 46 10.33 -8.11 -6.13
CA ASN A 46 10.17 -7.95 -7.58
C ASN A 46 9.16 -8.93 -8.18
N GLU A 47 8.63 -9.82 -7.35
CA GLU A 47 7.77 -10.93 -7.72
C GLU A 47 6.33 -10.43 -7.94
N PRO A 48 5.63 -10.93 -8.97
CA PRO A 48 4.24 -10.54 -9.26
C PRO A 48 3.32 -10.83 -8.07
N VAL A 49 2.44 -9.89 -7.73
CA VAL A 49 1.37 -10.12 -6.74
C VAL A 49 0.24 -10.90 -7.40
N ILE A 50 -0.12 -12.04 -6.83
CA ILE A 50 -1.18 -12.93 -7.35
C ILE A 50 -2.40 -13.02 -6.43
N GLY A 51 -2.28 -12.52 -5.21
CA GLY A 51 -3.38 -12.43 -4.27
C GLY A 51 -3.21 -11.23 -3.35
N LEU A 52 -4.31 -10.55 -3.07
CA LEU A 52 -4.38 -9.35 -2.25
C LEU A 52 -5.74 -9.31 -1.57
N ASP A 53 -5.76 -9.14 -0.25
CA ASP A 53 -6.99 -9.06 0.51
C ASP A 53 -6.80 -8.21 1.78
N PHE A 54 -7.87 -7.56 2.23
CA PHE A 54 -7.85 -6.60 3.33
C PHE A 54 -8.87 -6.96 4.40
N ALA A 55 -8.43 -6.94 5.66
CA ALA A 55 -9.31 -7.10 6.81
C ALA A 55 -10.09 -5.83 7.13
N ASP A 56 -9.45 -4.68 6.92
CA ASP A 56 -10.00 -3.34 7.11
C ASP A 56 -9.30 -2.34 6.18
N GLN A 57 -9.69 -1.06 6.23
CA GLN A 57 -9.12 -0.01 5.35
C GLN A 57 -7.60 0.18 5.46
N ASN A 58 -6.99 -0.28 6.55
CA ASN A 58 -5.57 -0.09 6.84
C ASN A 58 -4.78 -1.41 6.77
N THR A 59 -5.39 -2.52 7.15
CA THR A 59 -4.71 -3.80 7.37
C THR A 59 -5.02 -4.79 6.27
N GLY A 60 -3.99 -5.22 5.55
CA GLY A 60 -4.14 -6.18 4.46
C GLY A 60 -2.91 -7.05 4.24
N TRP A 61 -3.08 -8.09 3.43
CA TRP A 61 -2.04 -9.04 3.06
C TRP A 61 -1.98 -9.19 1.54
N ALA A 62 -0.78 -9.52 1.06
CA ALA A 62 -0.55 -9.87 -0.33
C ALA A 62 0.33 -11.12 -0.42
N ILE A 63 0.10 -11.94 -1.43
CA ILE A 63 0.95 -13.07 -1.79
C ILE A 63 1.54 -12.86 -3.17
N THR A 64 2.79 -13.28 -3.35
CA THR A 64 3.45 -13.22 -4.65
C THR A 64 3.57 -14.59 -5.28
N GLU A 65 3.68 -14.58 -6.61
CA GLU A 65 3.99 -15.77 -7.39
C GLU A 65 5.43 -16.23 -7.11
N ASN A 66 5.63 -17.54 -7.22
CA ASN A 66 6.95 -18.11 -7.40
C ASN A 66 7.16 -18.38 -8.90
N THR A 67 7.88 -17.50 -9.58
CA THR A 67 8.02 -17.51 -11.04
C THR A 67 9.15 -18.40 -11.59
N SER A 68 9.98 -18.99 -10.72
CA SER A 68 11.16 -19.76 -11.15
C SER A 68 11.56 -20.81 -10.12
N LEU A 69 12.30 -21.84 -10.55
CA LEU A 69 12.86 -22.87 -9.66
C LEU A 69 13.80 -22.30 -8.58
N THR A 70 14.27 -21.07 -8.77
CA THR A 70 15.10 -20.31 -7.82
C THR A 70 14.37 -19.18 -7.13
N ASP A 71 13.13 -18.88 -7.54
CA ASP A 71 12.36 -17.79 -6.96
C ASP A 71 11.64 -18.26 -5.70
N THR A 72 11.20 -17.28 -4.93
CA THR A 72 10.51 -17.50 -3.66
C THR A 72 9.18 -16.78 -3.68
N ALA A 73 8.12 -17.44 -3.22
CA ALA A 73 6.87 -16.74 -2.94
C ALA A 73 7.01 -15.97 -1.62
N TYR A 74 6.42 -14.78 -1.58
CA TYR A 74 6.38 -13.92 -0.40
C TYR A 74 4.96 -13.77 0.11
N ILE A 75 4.84 -13.63 1.42
CA ILE A 75 3.64 -13.09 2.07
C ILE A 75 4.02 -11.72 2.60
N LEU A 76 3.27 -10.70 2.21
CA LEU A 76 3.44 -9.32 2.61
C LEU A 76 2.26 -8.87 3.46
N ASN A 77 2.47 -7.92 4.37
CA ASN A 77 1.43 -7.28 5.16
C ASN A 77 1.57 -5.75 5.11
N THR A 78 0.44 -5.05 5.10
CA THR A 78 0.35 -3.60 5.31
C THR A 78 -0.52 -3.30 6.52
N THR A 79 -0.23 -2.18 7.19
CA THR A 79 -1.06 -1.61 8.27
C THR A 79 -1.40 -0.14 7.98
N ASN A 80 -1.20 0.31 6.73
CA ASN A 80 -1.44 1.68 6.30
C ASN A 80 -2.08 1.75 4.89
N GLY A 81 -3.00 0.82 4.61
CA GLY A 81 -3.81 0.83 3.38
C GLY A 81 -3.01 0.54 2.12
N GLY A 82 -1.87 -0.15 2.24
CA GLY A 82 -1.01 -0.51 1.11
C GLY A 82 -0.01 0.58 0.71
N SER A 83 0.09 1.68 1.48
CA SER A 83 1.14 2.68 1.24
C SER A 83 2.55 2.15 1.55
N ASN A 84 2.67 1.19 2.47
CA ASN A 84 3.89 0.43 2.72
C ASN A 84 3.57 -1.04 2.98
N TRP A 85 4.49 -1.93 2.58
CA TRP A 85 4.38 -3.38 2.74
C TRP A 85 5.59 -3.96 3.46
N ASN A 86 5.34 -4.88 4.39
CA ASN A 86 6.35 -5.58 5.18
C ASN A 86 6.35 -7.08 4.84
N LYS A 87 7.54 -7.65 4.60
CA LYS A 87 7.68 -9.10 4.39
C LYS A 87 7.38 -9.86 5.69
N GLN A 88 6.37 -10.74 5.66
CA GLN A 88 6.02 -11.66 6.74
C GLN A 88 6.61 -13.05 6.50
N PHE A 89 6.73 -13.46 5.23
CA PHE A 89 7.20 -14.78 4.82
C PHE A 89 8.01 -14.72 3.54
N GLN A 90 8.90 -15.70 3.40
CA GLN A 90 9.58 -16.06 2.17
C GLN A 90 9.72 -17.58 2.13
N GLY A 91 9.29 -18.23 1.06
CA GLY A 91 9.37 -19.67 0.91
C GLY A 91 9.59 -20.12 -0.53
N ASN A 92 10.22 -21.29 -0.71
CA ASN A 92 10.58 -21.86 -2.01
C ASN A 92 9.46 -22.77 -2.56
N PHE A 93 8.21 -22.44 -2.25
CA PHE A 93 7.04 -23.15 -2.75
C PHE A 93 6.05 -22.14 -3.31
N ALA A 94 5.15 -22.59 -4.17
CA ALA A 94 4.16 -21.72 -4.78
C ALA A 94 3.01 -21.46 -3.80
N LEU A 95 2.53 -20.22 -3.77
CA LEU A 95 1.26 -19.83 -3.14
C LEU A 95 0.21 -19.67 -4.24
N TYR A 96 -1.03 -20.01 -3.94
CA TYR A 96 -2.13 -19.99 -4.92
C TYR A 96 -3.36 -19.26 -4.42
N SER A 97 -3.57 -19.21 -3.10
CA SER A 97 -4.74 -18.59 -2.51
C SER A 97 -4.35 -17.75 -1.29
N LEU A 98 -5.11 -16.69 -1.05
CA LEU A 98 -5.04 -15.86 0.14
C LEU A 98 -6.48 -15.63 0.62
N ASN A 99 -6.70 -15.80 1.92
CA ASN A 99 -7.97 -15.51 2.56
C ASN A 99 -7.72 -14.79 3.88
N VAL A 100 -8.14 -13.52 3.97
CA VAL A 100 -7.99 -12.73 5.19
C VAL A 100 -9.27 -12.85 6.02
N ILE A 101 -9.11 -13.25 7.28
CA ILE A 101 -10.24 -13.46 8.19
C ILE A 101 -10.52 -12.19 8.99
N ASN A 102 -9.45 -11.57 9.50
CA ASN A 102 -9.51 -10.34 10.28
C ASN A 102 -8.11 -9.70 10.35
N ASN A 103 -7.98 -8.59 11.09
CA ASN A 103 -6.73 -7.84 11.24
C ASN A 103 -5.59 -8.60 11.95
N GLN A 104 -5.83 -9.82 12.41
CA GLN A 104 -4.85 -10.67 13.09
C GLN A 104 -4.62 -12.02 12.41
N LEU A 105 -5.49 -12.45 11.49
CA LEU A 105 -5.49 -13.80 10.94
C LEU A 105 -5.76 -13.78 9.44
N ALA A 106 -4.89 -14.46 8.69
CA ALA A 106 -5.08 -14.78 7.29
C ALA A 106 -4.52 -16.19 6.99
N TYR A 107 -5.02 -16.82 5.93
CA TYR A 107 -4.56 -18.11 5.43
C TYR A 107 -4.03 -17.96 4.02
N ALA A 108 -2.92 -18.62 3.71
CA ALA A 108 -2.40 -18.72 2.36
C ALA A 108 -2.17 -20.18 1.98
N GLY A 109 -2.80 -20.66 0.92
CA GLY A 109 -2.67 -22.05 0.45
C GLY A 109 -1.64 -22.16 -0.67
N GLY A 110 -0.87 -23.26 -0.70
CA GLY A 110 0.23 -23.46 -1.64
C GLY A 110 0.58 -24.92 -1.93
N SER A 111 1.62 -25.15 -2.73
CA SER A 111 2.03 -26.49 -3.19
C SER A 111 2.55 -27.41 -2.06
N ASP A 112 2.98 -26.83 -0.94
CA ASP A 112 3.56 -27.53 0.22
C ASP A 112 2.59 -27.63 1.43
N GLY A 113 1.31 -27.33 1.20
CA GLY A 113 0.25 -27.26 2.22
C GLY A 113 -0.19 -25.82 2.52
N ASP A 114 -1.02 -25.66 3.56
CA ASP A 114 -1.54 -24.35 3.98
C ASP A 114 -0.59 -23.65 4.97
N ALA A 115 -0.38 -22.36 4.75
CA ALA A 115 0.35 -21.45 5.61
C ALA A 115 -0.62 -20.57 6.41
N ILE A 116 -0.56 -20.65 7.74
CA ILE A 116 -1.35 -19.80 8.63
C ILE A 116 -0.55 -18.53 8.92
N ILE A 117 -1.11 -17.36 8.64
CA ILE A 117 -0.51 -16.05 8.91
C ILE A 117 -1.19 -15.45 10.15
N GLN A 118 -0.42 -15.25 11.23
CA GLN A 118 -0.91 -14.64 12.48
C GLN A 118 -0.09 -13.40 12.84
N ASN A 119 -0.78 -12.30 13.16
CA ASN A 119 -0.18 -11.02 13.57
C ASN A 119 0.38 -11.05 15.01
N HIS A 120 0.10 -12.10 15.80
CA HIS A 120 0.65 -12.19 17.15
C HIS A 120 2.05 -12.82 17.16
N GLN A 121 3.08 -11.96 17.17
CA GLN A 121 4.50 -12.30 17.36
C GLN A 121 4.98 -13.53 16.55
N ARG A 122 5.06 -13.36 15.22
CA ARG A 122 5.94 -14.10 14.29
C ARG A 122 5.82 -15.62 14.29
N ARG A 123 4.61 -16.19 14.14
CA ARG A 123 4.53 -17.59 13.73
C ARG A 123 3.62 -17.74 12.52
N ILE A 124 4.26 -17.87 11.36
CA ILE A 124 3.65 -18.60 10.27
C ILE A 124 3.83 -20.07 10.60
N LYS A 125 2.72 -20.78 10.80
CA LYS A 125 2.73 -22.23 10.95
C LYS A 125 2.37 -22.81 9.58
N LEU A 126 3.31 -23.55 9.01
CA LEU A 126 3.00 -24.47 7.92
C LEU A 126 2.37 -25.69 8.58
N ASP A 127 1.07 -25.87 8.41
CA ASP A 127 0.41 -27.06 8.91
C ASP A 127 0.48 -28.14 7.83
N LYS A 128 1.46 -29.05 7.97
CA LYS A 128 1.58 -30.24 7.13
C LYS A 128 0.79 -31.44 7.68
N SER A 129 0.20 -31.32 8.87
CA SER A 129 -0.25 -32.48 9.66
C SER A 129 -1.55 -33.11 9.17
N GLU A 130 -2.36 -32.39 8.38
CA GLU A 130 -3.63 -32.91 7.87
C GLU A 130 -3.50 -33.78 6.60
N TYR A 131 -2.32 -33.90 5.99
CA TYR A 131 -2.13 -34.66 4.74
C TYR A 131 -1.71 -36.12 4.92
N THR A 132 -1.35 -36.56 6.14
CA THR A 132 -0.89 -37.95 6.35
C THR A 132 -2.02 -38.98 6.53
N SER A 133 -3.29 -38.59 6.56
CA SER A 133 -4.42 -39.52 6.71
C SER A 133 -5.01 -40.07 5.40
N TYR A 134 -4.48 -39.70 4.23
CA TYR A 134 -4.86 -40.29 2.94
C TYR A 134 -3.71 -41.13 2.35
N GLN A 135 -3.15 -42.03 3.14
CA GLN A 135 -2.42 -43.18 2.59
C GLN A 135 -3.46 -44.28 2.38
N TRP A 136 -3.74 -44.60 1.11
CA TRP A 136 -4.60 -45.72 0.74
C TRP A 136 -4.00 -47.01 1.33
N SER A 137 -4.68 -47.60 2.32
CA SER A 137 -4.47 -48.98 2.76
C SER A 137 -5.04 -49.95 1.74
#